data_AF-A0A7U9KRY0-F1
#
_entry.id   AF-A0A7U9KRY0-F1
#
_cell.length_a   1.000
_cell.length_b   1.000
_cell.length_c   1.000
_cell.angle_alpha   90.00
_cell.angle_beta   90.00
_cell.angle_gamma   90.00
#
_symmetry.space_group_name_H-M   'P 1'
#
loop_
_entity.id
_entity.type
_entity.pdbx_description
1 polymer ?
#
loop_
_entity_poly.entity_id
_entity_poly.type
_entity_poly.pdbx_seq_one_letter_code
_entity_poly.pdbx_strand_id
1 'polypeptide(L)'
;MPCDRTPHLQYSDDDGATWSAPRDLTAELRPAGWNSWYATGPVHGVQLARGRHAGRLVFTVNAESYAGGRTTANHAALMLSDDGGDHWRVGAVDSYPIAADGTFRQKPSEMSLLERSDGSVYVNAREQDGTDLGHRTEAVSHDGGETFARPFRTLPDLYAPMVQGSVLRLPPHGSGKAGRTLLAAPADPDRRRTMTVRSSYDEGRTWEGVDRGARVTTDWSGYSDLVSVAPGLTGLLYEGGAADARDEIRFARFTDDWLGPRRAPDPTTPDLGRHADPALVLGGARPAAGRFGDGLSFDGRDDAVRLPFRRSLPLGSGDFTCSLWFHYRAASGEQPFLWMGGVGSRSPQVALRGDPARNRVVAHITALDGARPPATAEVATTAAYNDGAWHHLALRRTGGRLTLTVDGTETRTAPDVPGSVSRTSVFGVHAGQKVDSRSHLSGDLDEVRVYGRALDDEELARVRGDDARVPGPVVLHLPLDRVDEED
;
A
#
# COMPACT_ATOMS: atom_id res chain seq x y z
N MET A 1 22.02 -15.23 11.33
CA MET A 1 23.40 -15.61 10.97
C MET A 1 24.06 -14.39 10.37
N PRO A 2 25.22 -13.93 10.88
CA PRO A 2 26.04 -12.95 10.19
C PRO A 2 26.32 -13.44 8.77
N CYS A 3 26.14 -12.58 7.77
CA CYS A 3 26.48 -12.87 6.38
C CYS A 3 27.53 -11.85 5.97
N ASP A 4 28.77 -12.29 5.72
CA ASP A 4 29.83 -11.36 5.36
C ASP A 4 29.60 -10.86 3.92
N ARG A 5 29.07 -9.64 3.80
CA ARG A 5 28.82 -8.97 2.51
C ARG A 5 29.71 -7.73 2.43
N THR A 6 30.56 -7.68 1.42
CA THR A 6 31.55 -6.62 1.20
C THR A 6 31.20 -5.82 -0.06
N PRO A 7 31.00 -4.49 0.05
CA PRO A 7 30.70 -3.66 -1.10
C PRO A 7 31.93 -3.52 -2.01
N HIS A 8 31.72 -3.66 -3.31
CA HIS A 8 32.75 -3.47 -4.33
C HIS A 8 32.29 -2.48 -5.38
N LEU A 9 33.22 -1.68 -5.90
CA LEU A 9 33.01 -0.75 -7.01
C LEU A 9 33.75 -1.21 -8.25
N GLN A 10 33.10 -1.08 -9.41
CA GLN A 10 33.74 -1.09 -10.71
C GLN A 10 33.23 0.14 -11.47
N TYR A 11 34.05 0.67 -12.36
CA TYR A 11 33.65 1.75 -13.26
C TYR A 11 34.03 1.41 -14.70
N SER A 12 33.41 2.14 -15.62
CA SER A 12 33.75 2.19 -17.03
C SER A 12 33.95 3.66 -17.39
N ASP A 13 35.02 3.93 -18.14
CA ASP A 13 35.34 5.22 -18.73
C ASP A 13 35.25 5.19 -20.28
N ASP A 14 34.61 4.14 -20.82
CA ASP A 14 34.46 3.85 -22.24
C ASP A 14 33.01 3.50 -22.64
N ASP A 15 32.04 4.18 -22.01
CA ASP A 15 30.60 4.04 -22.28
C ASP A 15 30.04 2.62 -22.01
N GLY A 16 30.59 1.95 -20.99
CA GLY A 16 30.16 0.63 -20.52
C GLY A 16 30.74 -0.55 -21.30
N ALA A 17 31.68 -0.32 -22.23
CA ALA A 17 32.27 -1.37 -23.06
C ALA A 17 33.24 -2.27 -22.27
N THR A 18 34.04 -1.69 -21.38
CA THR A 18 34.93 -2.42 -20.45
C THR A 18 34.78 -1.91 -19.02
N TRP A 19 35.28 -2.69 -18.06
CA TRP A 19 35.14 -2.39 -16.63
C TRP A 19 36.48 -2.56 -15.91
N SER A 20 36.73 -1.69 -14.95
CA SER A 20 37.86 -1.81 -14.01
C SER A 20 37.77 -3.11 -13.20
N ALA A 21 38.89 -3.54 -12.61
CA ALA A 21 38.84 -4.56 -11.58
C ALA A 21 37.99 -4.09 -10.37
N PRO A 22 37.33 -5.00 -9.62
CA PRO A 22 36.59 -4.65 -8.41
C PRO A 22 37.50 -4.01 -7.36
N ARG A 23 37.10 -2.84 -6.84
CA ARG A 23 37.71 -2.16 -5.69
C ARG A 23 36.86 -2.39 -4.45
N ASP A 24 37.44 -2.99 -3.41
CA ASP A 24 36.77 -3.18 -2.12
C ASP A 24 36.54 -1.82 -1.41
N LEU A 25 35.29 -1.53 -1.07
CA LEU A 25 34.88 -0.30 -0.37
C LEU A 25 34.53 -0.55 1.11
N THR A 26 34.78 -1.74 1.64
CA THR A 26 34.35 -2.16 2.98
C THR A 26 34.83 -1.19 4.07
N ALA A 27 36.08 -0.74 3.98
CA ALA A 27 36.65 0.21 4.96
C ALA A 27 35.99 1.59 4.93
N GLU A 28 35.44 2.01 3.79
CA GLU A 28 34.81 3.31 3.59
C GLU A 28 33.30 3.29 3.92
N LEU A 29 32.63 2.16 3.60
CA LEU A 29 31.17 2.12 3.52
C LEU A 29 30.48 1.14 4.47
N ARG A 30 31.22 0.30 5.22
CA ARG A 30 30.64 -0.65 6.17
C ARG A 30 31.07 -0.34 7.60
N PRO A 31 30.32 0.51 8.33
CA PRO A 31 30.49 0.71 9.77
C PRO A 31 30.56 -0.63 10.52
N ALA A 32 31.43 -0.73 11.53
CA ALA A 32 31.68 -1.98 12.26
C ALA A 32 30.42 -2.61 12.89
N GLY A 33 29.42 -1.79 13.24
CA GLY A 33 28.13 -2.24 13.78
C GLY A 33 27.19 -2.87 12.73
N TRP A 34 27.46 -2.71 11.44
CA TRP A 34 26.68 -3.29 10.33
C TRP A 34 27.25 -4.65 9.94
N ASN A 35 27.11 -5.61 10.85
CA ASN A 35 27.81 -6.90 10.86
C ASN A 35 26.92 -8.11 10.52
N SER A 36 25.77 -7.88 9.87
CA SER A 36 24.86 -8.92 9.38
C SER A 36 24.54 -8.70 7.91
N TRP A 37 23.29 -8.41 7.55
CA TRP A 37 22.92 -8.04 6.20
C TRP A 37 23.56 -6.69 5.81
N TYR A 38 24.09 -6.61 4.60
CA TYR A 38 24.54 -5.37 3.97
C TYR A 38 24.27 -5.47 2.47
N ALA A 39 23.50 -4.54 1.91
CA ALA A 39 23.21 -4.49 0.49
C ALA A 39 23.11 -3.04 0.01
N THR A 40 23.68 -2.77 -1.16
CA THR A 40 23.36 -1.55 -1.90
C THR A 40 21.88 -1.58 -2.30
N GLY A 41 21.25 -0.42 -2.35
CA GLY A 41 19.97 -0.29 -3.03
C GLY A 41 20.16 -0.75 -4.47
N PRO A 42 19.42 -1.77 -4.92
CA PRO A 42 19.48 -2.22 -6.31
C PRO A 42 19.02 -1.08 -7.23
N VAL A 43 19.35 -1.19 -8.52
CA VAL A 43 19.09 -0.21 -9.58
C VAL A 43 20.13 0.90 -9.68
N HIS A 44 19.72 2.17 -9.74
CA HIS A 44 20.59 3.31 -9.94
C HIS A 44 20.82 4.15 -8.67
N GLY A 45 21.98 4.82 -8.63
CA GLY A 45 22.20 6.04 -7.84
C GLY A 45 21.96 7.29 -8.69
N VAL A 46 22.30 8.46 -8.17
CA VAL A 46 22.23 9.74 -8.92
C VAL A 46 23.51 10.54 -8.76
N GLN A 47 23.80 11.37 -9.75
CA GLN A 47 24.69 12.53 -9.59
C GLN A 47 23.82 13.77 -9.39
N LEU A 48 24.02 14.49 -8.28
CA LEU A 48 23.26 15.72 -8.00
C LEU A 48 23.60 16.79 -9.05
N ALA A 49 22.59 17.48 -9.56
CA ALA A 49 22.76 18.50 -10.59
C ALA A 49 22.52 19.93 -10.07
N ARG A 50 22.03 20.09 -8.83
CA ARG A 50 21.55 21.38 -8.32
C ARG A 50 22.24 21.79 -7.02
N GLY A 51 22.27 23.10 -6.82
CA GLY A 51 22.76 23.71 -5.58
C GLY A 51 24.25 23.47 -5.32
N ARG A 52 24.64 23.62 -4.05
CA ARG A 52 26.05 23.58 -3.62
C ARG A 52 26.70 22.19 -3.69
N HIS A 53 25.92 21.13 -3.90
CA HIS A 53 26.38 19.74 -3.96
C HIS A 53 26.32 19.17 -5.38
N ALA A 54 26.15 20.03 -6.40
CA ALA A 54 26.19 19.59 -7.79
C ALA A 54 27.51 18.85 -8.09
N GLY A 55 27.42 17.70 -8.75
CA GLY A 55 28.54 16.79 -9.03
C GLY A 55 28.68 15.62 -8.05
N ARG A 56 28.10 15.72 -6.84
CA ARG A 56 28.13 14.64 -5.84
C ARG A 56 27.38 13.40 -6.34
N LEU A 57 28.00 12.24 -6.18
CA LEU A 57 27.37 10.94 -6.38
C LEU A 57 26.66 10.48 -5.11
N VAL A 58 25.45 9.95 -5.25
CA VAL A 58 24.63 9.45 -4.15
C VAL A 58 24.01 8.11 -4.52
N PHE A 59 24.19 7.10 -3.69
CA PHE A 59 23.44 5.84 -3.78
C PHE A 59 22.96 5.39 -2.39
N THR A 60 22.08 4.40 -2.33
CA THR A 60 21.50 3.94 -1.06
C THR A 60 22.10 2.61 -0.60
N VAL A 61 22.04 2.34 0.71
CA VAL A 61 22.42 1.06 1.32
C VAL A 61 21.42 0.70 2.42
N ASN A 62 21.06 -0.57 2.51
CA ASN A 62 20.41 -1.10 3.70
C ASN A 62 21.28 -2.16 4.40
N ALA A 63 21.31 -2.10 5.73
CA ALA A 63 22.17 -2.95 6.54
C ALA A 63 21.50 -3.38 7.86
N GLU A 64 22.14 -4.30 8.58
CA GLU A 64 21.67 -4.84 9.85
C GLU A 64 22.80 -4.92 10.89
N SER A 65 22.45 -4.65 12.15
CA SER A 65 23.27 -5.02 13.31
C SER A 65 22.84 -6.37 13.89
N TYR A 66 23.82 -7.16 14.31
CA TYR A 66 23.63 -8.45 14.96
C TYR A 66 24.45 -8.53 16.24
N ALA A 67 23.78 -8.87 17.33
CA ALA A 67 24.38 -9.06 18.63
C ALA A 67 23.52 -10.01 19.47
N GLY A 68 24.17 -10.77 20.38
CA GLY A 68 23.45 -11.68 21.28
C GLY A 68 22.63 -12.76 20.57
N GLY A 69 23.07 -13.23 19.40
CA GLY A 69 22.40 -14.31 18.66
C GLY A 69 21.20 -13.89 17.81
N ARG A 70 20.95 -12.58 17.64
CA ARG A 70 19.84 -12.06 16.83
C ARG A 70 20.19 -10.76 16.12
N THR A 71 19.42 -10.41 15.10
CA THR A 71 19.43 -9.05 14.54
C THR A 71 18.84 -8.08 15.57
N THR A 72 19.51 -6.96 15.79
CA THR A 72 19.16 -5.96 16.82
C THR A 72 18.74 -4.62 16.23
N ALA A 73 19.13 -4.31 15.00
CA ALA A 73 18.69 -3.12 14.29
C ALA A 73 18.75 -3.32 12.77
N ASN A 74 17.94 -2.56 12.05
CA ASN A 74 18.05 -2.36 10.61
C ASN A 74 18.45 -0.90 10.35
N HIS A 75 19.18 -0.66 9.26
CA HIS A 75 19.71 0.63 8.87
C HIS A 75 19.37 0.91 7.41
N ALA A 76 18.92 2.12 7.13
CA ALA A 76 18.78 2.67 5.79
C ALA A 76 19.72 3.87 5.68
N ALA A 77 20.53 3.94 4.64
CA ALA A 77 21.57 4.94 4.54
C ALA A 77 21.81 5.45 3.10
N LEU A 78 22.38 6.64 3.01
CA LEU A 78 22.93 7.22 1.79
C LEU A 78 24.45 7.13 1.82
N MET A 79 25.05 6.83 0.67
CA MET A 79 26.50 6.79 0.45
C MET A 79 26.86 7.91 -0.52
N LEU A 80 27.88 8.69 -0.17
CA LEU A 80 28.22 9.95 -0.83
C LEU A 80 29.65 9.89 -1.37
N SER A 81 29.86 10.44 -2.56
CA SER A 81 31.19 10.75 -3.10
C SER A 81 31.17 12.13 -3.75
N ASP A 82 32.18 12.95 -3.44
CA ASP A 82 32.33 14.33 -3.91
C ASP A 82 33.44 14.46 -4.97
N ASP A 83 34.10 13.36 -5.35
CA ASP A 83 35.29 13.31 -6.20
C ASP A 83 35.19 12.29 -7.34
N GLY A 84 33.96 12.04 -7.82
CA GLY A 84 33.73 11.16 -8.97
C GLY A 84 33.77 9.67 -8.65
N GLY A 85 33.76 9.28 -7.36
CA GLY A 85 33.74 7.89 -6.91
C GLY A 85 35.08 7.36 -6.44
N ASP A 86 36.11 8.22 -6.33
CA ASP A 86 37.42 7.88 -5.81
C ASP A 86 37.36 7.61 -4.30
N HIS A 87 36.66 8.45 -3.54
CA HIS A 87 36.43 8.24 -2.12
C HIS A 87 34.93 8.31 -1.79
N TRP A 88 34.53 7.45 -0.87
CA TRP A 88 33.16 7.30 -0.41
C TRP A 88 33.06 7.47 1.09
N ARG A 89 31.88 7.89 1.54
CA ARG A 89 31.53 7.95 2.96
C ARG A 89 30.05 7.71 3.18
N VAL A 90 29.73 7.26 4.39
CA VAL A 90 28.36 7.19 4.88
C VAL A 90 27.83 8.61 5.12
N GLY A 91 26.68 8.92 4.53
CA GLY A 91 25.92 10.16 4.74
C GLY A 91 24.75 9.92 5.71
N ALA A 92 23.54 10.29 5.28
CA ALA A 92 22.33 10.13 6.07
C ALA A 92 22.11 8.66 6.48
N VAL A 93 21.73 8.45 7.75
CA VAL A 93 21.39 7.13 8.28
C VAL A 93 20.09 7.23 9.07
N ASP A 94 19.18 6.30 8.84
CA ASP A 94 18.02 6.05 9.70
C ASP A 94 18.08 4.61 10.22
N SER A 95 17.88 4.43 11.53
CA SER A 95 18.12 3.16 12.23
C SER A 95 16.92 2.77 13.07
N TYR A 96 16.45 1.54 12.87
CA TYR A 96 15.28 1.00 13.53
C TYR A 96 15.66 -0.19 14.41
N PRO A 97 15.46 -0.11 15.74
CA PRO A 97 15.74 -1.22 16.63
C PRO A 97 14.75 -2.38 16.40
N ILE A 98 15.25 -3.60 16.57
CA ILE A 98 14.45 -4.83 16.58
C ILE A 98 14.26 -5.28 18.03
N ALA A 99 13.00 -5.40 18.44
CA ALA A 99 12.62 -5.84 19.77
C ALA A 99 13.03 -7.30 20.02
N ALA A 100 13.03 -7.70 21.29
CA ALA A 100 13.45 -9.06 21.68
C ALA A 100 12.55 -10.17 21.10
N ASP A 101 11.28 -9.86 20.83
CA ASP A 101 10.33 -10.77 20.19
C ASP A 101 10.48 -10.80 18.65
N GLY A 102 11.40 -10.02 18.09
CA GLY A 102 11.65 -9.93 16.65
C GLY A 102 10.84 -8.87 15.91
N THR A 103 9.92 -8.15 16.59
CA THR A 103 9.14 -7.08 15.97
C THR A 103 9.94 -5.79 15.82
N PHE A 104 9.60 -4.99 14.82
CA PHE A 104 10.21 -3.67 14.56
C PHE A 104 9.22 -2.79 13.81
N ARG A 105 9.32 -1.47 13.97
CA ARG A 105 8.36 -0.54 13.35
C ARG A 105 8.47 -0.52 11.84
N GLN A 106 9.68 -0.35 11.34
CA GLN A 106 10.00 -0.23 9.93
C GLN A 106 11.36 -0.85 9.64
N LYS A 107 11.53 -1.30 8.40
CA LYS A 107 12.78 -1.77 7.81
C LYS A 107 12.81 -1.30 6.36
N PRO A 108 13.13 0.00 6.13
CA PRO A 108 13.36 0.50 4.78
C PRO A 108 14.54 -0.27 4.16
N SER A 109 14.30 -0.84 2.99
CA SER A 109 15.26 -1.64 2.24
C SER A 109 15.08 -1.42 0.74
N GLU A 110 16.02 -1.92 -0.07
CA GLU A 110 15.91 -1.93 -1.54
C GLU A 110 15.45 -0.58 -2.12
N MET A 111 16.19 0.46 -1.73
CA MET A 111 15.78 1.85 -1.89
C MET A 111 16.21 2.41 -3.25
N SER A 112 15.39 3.28 -3.81
CA SER A 112 15.70 4.10 -5.00
C SER A 112 15.55 5.57 -4.65
N LEU A 113 16.29 6.44 -5.33
CA LEU A 113 16.35 7.86 -5.01
C LEU A 113 16.31 8.75 -6.26
N LEU A 114 15.92 10.00 -6.07
CA LEU A 114 16.00 11.05 -7.09
C LEU A 114 16.34 12.41 -6.47
N GLU A 115 16.85 13.32 -7.30
CA GLU A 115 16.97 14.73 -6.95
C GLU A 115 15.68 15.47 -7.36
N ARG A 116 15.03 16.13 -6.40
CA ARG A 116 13.83 16.95 -6.59
C ARG A 116 14.17 18.29 -7.25
N SER A 117 13.15 18.99 -7.74
CA SER A 117 13.30 20.32 -8.35
C SER A 117 13.97 21.36 -7.44
N ASP A 118 13.79 21.23 -6.11
CA ASP A 118 14.37 22.11 -5.10
C ASP A 118 15.79 21.70 -4.66
N GLY A 119 16.37 20.67 -5.29
CA GLY A 119 17.69 20.13 -4.97
C GLY A 119 17.72 19.17 -3.77
N SER A 120 16.56 18.89 -3.14
CA SER A 120 16.49 17.87 -2.10
C SER A 120 16.55 16.46 -2.67
N VAL A 121 17.13 15.52 -1.93
CA VAL A 121 17.18 14.10 -2.30
C VAL A 121 15.96 13.41 -1.73
N TYR A 122 15.11 12.87 -2.60
CA TYR A 122 13.99 12.02 -2.25
C TYR A 122 14.40 10.55 -2.29
N VAL A 123 14.01 9.78 -1.28
CA VAL A 123 14.25 8.34 -1.22
C VAL A 123 12.93 7.61 -1.04
N ASN A 124 12.68 6.61 -1.89
CA ASN A 124 11.56 5.70 -1.78
C ASN A 124 12.08 4.28 -1.54
N ALA A 125 11.50 3.58 -0.57
CA ALA A 125 12.02 2.30 -0.08
C ALA A 125 10.92 1.24 -0.02
N ARG A 126 11.33 -0.02 -0.22
CA ARG A 126 10.54 -1.18 0.21
C ARG A 126 10.49 -1.19 1.73
N GLU A 127 9.29 -1.26 2.28
CA GLU A 127 9.09 -1.54 3.71
C GLU A 127 8.96 -3.06 3.88
N GLN A 128 9.77 -3.63 4.78
CA GLN A 128 9.96 -5.07 4.93
C GLN A 128 9.41 -5.56 6.28
N ASP A 129 8.23 -6.16 6.31
CA ASP A 129 7.66 -6.83 7.49
C ASP A 129 7.52 -5.94 8.75
N GLY A 130 7.66 -4.62 8.64
CA GLY A 130 7.50 -3.68 9.74
C GLY A 130 6.08 -3.63 10.29
N THR A 131 5.91 -3.26 11.56
CA THR A 131 4.59 -3.15 12.19
C THR A 131 3.77 -1.97 11.68
N ASP A 132 4.43 -0.93 11.18
CA ASP A 132 3.73 0.21 10.56
C ASP A 132 3.03 -0.25 9.25
N LEU A 133 2.01 0.48 8.82
CA LEU A 133 1.18 0.10 7.66
C LEU A 133 1.83 0.51 6.33
N GLY A 134 1.63 -0.31 5.31
CA GLY A 134 2.12 -0.10 3.94
C GLY A 134 3.43 -0.83 3.64
N HIS A 135 3.65 -1.14 2.36
CA HIS A 135 4.89 -1.78 1.88
C HIS A 135 5.87 -0.80 1.22
N ARG A 136 5.56 0.50 1.22
CA ARG A 136 6.46 1.57 0.76
C ARG A 136 6.63 2.62 1.84
N THR A 137 7.83 3.20 1.90
CA THR A 137 8.17 4.27 2.83
C THR A 137 9.10 5.29 2.16
N GLU A 138 9.11 6.52 2.65
CA GLU A 138 9.88 7.62 2.08
C GLU A 138 10.71 8.39 3.10
N ALA A 139 11.81 8.99 2.64
CA ALA A 139 12.56 10.00 3.38
C ALA A 139 13.07 11.09 2.43
N VAL A 140 13.46 12.23 2.99
CA VAL A 140 13.98 13.38 2.25
C VAL A 140 15.24 13.88 2.94
N SER A 141 16.27 14.22 2.17
CA SER A 141 17.44 14.96 2.63
C SER A 141 17.48 16.34 1.97
N HIS A 142 17.65 17.39 2.76
CA HIS A 142 17.73 18.78 2.27
C HIS A 142 19.17 19.31 2.14
N ASP A 143 20.16 18.49 2.50
CA ASP A 143 21.57 18.88 2.64
C ASP A 143 22.50 18.06 1.75
N GLY A 144 22.01 17.57 0.60
CA GLY A 144 22.82 16.81 -0.36
C GLY A 144 23.15 15.39 0.11
N GLY A 145 22.31 14.81 0.97
CA GLY A 145 22.42 13.44 1.45
C GLY A 145 23.16 13.28 2.79
N GLU A 146 23.50 14.36 3.49
CA GLU A 146 24.20 14.28 4.79
C GLU A 146 23.29 13.79 5.91
N THR A 147 22.03 14.26 5.93
CA THR A 147 21.03 13.84 6.93
C THR A 147 19.66 13.64 6.30
N PHE A 148 18.87 12.72 6.86
CA PHE A 148 17.44 12.68 6.59
C PHE A 148 16.74 13.75 7.43
N ALA A 149 15.89 14.57 6.80
CA ALA A 149 15.12 15.63 7.45
C ALA A 149 14.16 15.11 8.54
N ARG A 150 13.77 13.83 8.41
CA ARG A 150 12.99 13.05 9.38
C ARG A 150 13.23 11.56 9.12
N PRO A 151 12.95 10.68 10.10
CA PRO A 151 12.90 9.24 9.85
C PRO A 151 11.96 8.88 8.71
N PHE A 152 12.17 7.72 8.12
CA PHE A 152 11.34 7.19 7.04
C PHE A 152 9.86 7.16 7.45
N ARG A 153 8.97 7.57 6.55
CA ARG A 153 7.52 7.60 6.76
C ARG A 153 6.83 6.63 5.81
N THR A 154 5.97 5.77 6.35
CA THR A 154 5.18 4.86 5.52
C THR A 154 4.19 5.59 4.60
N LEU A 155 3.86 4.92 3.49
CA LEU A 155 2.89 5.32 2.48
C LEU A 155 1.78 4.24 2.40
N PRO A 156 0.86 4.19 3.39
CA PRO A 156 -0.13 3.11 3.49
C PRO A 156 -1.12 3.04 2.32
N ASP A 157 -1.44 4.18 1.71
CA ASP A 157 -2.30 4.30 0.52
C ASP A 157 -1.60 3.93 -0.80
N LEU A 158 -0.29 3.73 -0.78
CA LEU A 158 0.46 3.35 -1.97
C LEU A 158 0.52 1.83 -2.06
N TYR A 159 -0.49 1.25 -2.72
CA TYR A 159 -0.59 -0.21 -2.83
C TYR A 159 0.55 -0.75 -3.70
N ALA A 160 1.32 -1.64 -3.09
CA ALA A 160 2.39 -2.39 -3.72
C ALA A 160 2.64 -3.65 -2.87
N PRO A 161 3.13 -4.75 -3.45
CA PRO A 161 3.64 -5.85 -2.67
C PRO A 161 5.01 -5.47 -2.07
N MET A 162 5.52 -6.32 -1.18
CA MET A 162 6.84 -6.16 -0.59
C MET A 162 7.96 -6.48 -1.61
N VAL A 163 8.34 -5.46 -2.39
CA VAL A 163 9.30 -5.55 -3.50
C VAL A 163 10.00 -4.22 -3.73
N GLN A 164 11.21 -4.29 -4.32
CA GLN A 164 11.91 -3.14 -4.88
C GLN A 164 11.05 -2.39 -5.90
N GLY A 165 11.26 -1.08 -5.99
CA GLY A 165 10.73 -0.23 -7.04
C GLY A 165 11.66 0.94 -7.30
N SER A 166 11.63 1.49 -8.51
CA SER A 166 12.47 2.63 -8.92
C SER A 166 11.68 3.91 -9.03
N VAL A 167 12.33 5.02 -8.70
CA VAL A 167 11.78 6.36 -8.88
C VAL A 167 12.60 7.13 -9.92
N LEU A 168 11.93 7.96 -10.72
CA LEU A 168 12.58 8.81 -11.71
C LEU A 168 11.87 10.15 -11.77
N ARG A 169 12.62 11.25 -11.70
CA ARG A 169 12.10 12.58 -11.97
C ARG A 169 12.26 12.91 -13.45
N LEU A 170 11.14 13.09 -14.16
CA LEU A 170 11.17 13.61 -15.51
C LEU A 170 11.27 15.14 -15.48
N PRO A 171 12.18 15.75 -16.26
CA PRO A 171 12.17 17.18 -16.43
C PRO A 171 10.86 17.60 -17.13
N PRO A 172 10.41 18.86 -16.93
CA PRO A 172 9.34 19.43 -17.75
C PRO A 172 9.64 19.23 -19.24
N HIS A 173 8.70 18.64 -19.99
CA HIS A 173 8.85 18.41 -21.42
C HIS A 173 7.67 19.04 -22.18
N GLY A 174 7.95 20.03 -23.03
CA GLY A 174 6.93 20.83 -23.72
C GLY A 174 6.50 22.08 -22.92
N SER A 175 6.01 23.10 -23.62
CA SER A 175 5.59 24.36 -23.01
C SER A 175 4.41 24.16 -22.05
N GLY A 176 4.56 24.59 -20.80
CA GLY A 176 3.47 24.60 -19.81
C GLY A 176 3.21 23.29 -19.06
N LYS A 177 3.97 22.21 -19.30
CA LYS A 177 3.85 20.97 -18.52
C LYS A 177 4.68 21.05 -17.23
N ALA A 178 4.08 20.72 -16.08
CA ALA A 178 4.79 20.59 -14.81
C ALA A 178 5.77 19.40 -14.84
N GLY A 179 6.75 19.40 -13.92
CA GLY A 179 7.59 18.21 -13.70
C GLY A 179 6.73 17.02 -13.27
N ARG A 180 7.10 15.81 -13.71
CA ARG A 180 6.40 14.57 -13.37
C ARG A 180 7.41 13.61 -12.74
N THR A 181 7.10 13.12 -11.54
CA THR A 181 7.89 12.09 -10.89
C THR A 181 7.20 10.74 -11.08
N LEU A 182 7.96 9.70 -11.38
CA LEU A 182 7.47 8.37 -11.66
C LEU A 182 7.92 7.38 -10.58
N LEU A 183 7.08 6.38 -10.32
CA LEU A 183 7.39 5.19 -9.54
C LEU A 183 7.00 3.93 -10.34
N ALA A 184 7.98 3.10 -10.66
CA ALA A 184 7.76 1.77 -11.23
C ALA A 184 7.91 0.69 -10.14
N ALA A 185 6.90 -0.18 -10.06
CA ALA A 185 6.81 -1.31 -9.16
C ALA A 185 5.49 -2.07 -9.47
N PRO A 186 5.38 -3.34 -9.12
CA PRO A 186 4.12 -4.07 -9.11
C PRO A 186 3.03 -3.37 -8.28
N ALA A 187 1.77 -3.45 -8.72
CA ALA A 187 0.62 -2.78 -8.09
C ALA A 187 -0.26 -3.70 -7.23
N ASP A 188 -0.18 -5.02 -7.43
CA ASP A 188 -1.00 -5.95 -6.65
C ASP A 188 -0.51 -5.98 -5.18
N PRO A 189 -1.37 -5.71 -4.18
CA PRO A 189 -0.93 -5.54 -2.78
C PRO A 189 -0.40 -6.83 -2.13
N ASP A 190 -0.74 -8.00 -2.67
CA ASP A 190 -0.46 -9.31 -2.07
C ASP A 190 0.61 -10.14 -2.78
N ARG A 191 1.00 -9.76 -3.99
CA ARG A 191 1.94 -10.53 -4.80
C ARG A 191 2.63 -9.67 -5.85
N ARG A 192 3.82 -10.10 -6.25
CA ARG A 192 4.68 -9.47 -7.27
C ARG A 192 4.07 -9.62 -8.68
N ARG A 193 3.05 -8.81 -8.98
CA ARG A 193 2.28 -8.84 -10.22
C ARG A 193 1.78 -7.46 -10.61
N THR A 194 1.55 -7.28 -11.91
CA THR A 194 1.00 -6.04 -12.49
C THR A 194 1.98 -4.89 -12.40
N MET A 195 3.05 -4.93 -13.22
CA MET A 195 3.99 -3.81 -13.31
C MET A 195 3.25 -2.55 -13.76
N THR A 196 3.33 -1.50 -12.94
CA THR A 196 2.60 -0.25 -13.14
C THR A 196 3.52 0.95 -12.87
N VAL A 197 3.40 1.96 -13.72
CA VAL A 197 4.04 3.27 -13.53
C VAL A 197 3.01 4.21 -12.88
N ARG A 198 3.32 4.74 -11.71
CA ARG A 198 2.48 5.76 -11.02
C ARG A 198 3.14 7.12 -11.12
N SER A 199 2.35 8.14 -11.42
CA SER A 199 2.82 9.51 -11.46
C SER A 199 2.65 10.20 -10.10
N SER A 200 3.52 11.15 -9.85
CA SER A 200 3.39 12.18 -8.84
C SER A 200 3.60 13.54 -9.50
N TYR A 201 2.74 14.50 -9.14
CA TYR A 201 2.79 15.87 -9.66
C TYR A 201 3.24 16.88 -8.60
N ASP A 202 3.71 16.39 -7.44
CA ASP A 202 4.15 17.19 -6.29
C ASP A 202 5.50 16.71 -5.75
N GLU A 203 6.34 16.18 -6.64
CA GLU A 203 7.70 15.71 -6.39
C GLU A 203 7.77 14.51 -5.42
N GLY A 204 6.77 13.62 -5.47
CA GLY A 204 6.72 12.37 -4.72
C GLY A 204 6.06 12.48 -3.35
N ARG A 205 5.34 13.58 -3.05
CA ARG A 205 4.62 13.74 -1.77
C ARG A 205 3.29 12.97 -1.79
N THR A 206 2.62 12.97 -2.93
CA THR A 206 1.45 12.13 -3.23
C THR A 206 1.69 11.36 -4.53
N TRP A 207 1.05 10.20 -4.65
CA TRP A 207 1.18 9.31 -5.79
C TRP A 207 -0.20 8.96 -6.33
N GLU A 208 -0.31 8.82 -7.64
CA GLU A 208 -1.46 8.18 -8.26
C GLU A 208 -1.68 6.78 -7.66
N GLY A 209 -2.94 6.48 -7.35
CA GLY A 209 -3.36 5.14 -6.92
C GLY A 209 -3.29 4.12 -8.05
N VAL A 210 -3.50 2.85 -7.71
CA VAL A 210 -3.43 1.72 -8.66
C VAL A 210 -4.48 1.80 -9.79
N ASP A 211 -5.59 2.50 -9.54
CA ASP A 211 -6.68 2.81 -10.46
C ASP A 211 -6.34 3.90 -11.49
N ARG A 212 -5.28 4.68 -11.25
CA ARG A 212 -4.80 5.74 -12.15
C ARG A 212 -3.45 5.44 -12.79
N GLY A 213 -2.68 4.50 -12.23
CA GLY A 213 -1.37 4.14 -12.73
C GLY A 213 -1.41 3.53 -14.14
N ALA A 214 -0.40 3.85 -14.95
CA ALA A 214 -0.24 3.29 -16.28
C ALA A 214 0.28 1.85 -16.19
N ARG A 215 -0.59 0.88 -16.46
CA ARG A 215 -0.28 -0.55 -16.42
C ARG A 215 0.58 -0.97 -17.61
N VAL A 216 1.76 -1.52 -17.34
CA VAL A 216 2.70 -2.03 -18.35
C VAL A 216 2.36 -3.47 -18.72
N THR A 217 2.07 -4.32 -17.73
CA THR A 217 1.62 -5.71 -17.93
C THR A 217 0.79 -6.17 -16.73
N THR A 218 0.04 -7.26 -16.90
CA THR A 218 -0.65 -8.01 -15.81
C THR A 218 0.09 -9.28 -15.40
N ASP A 219 1.28 -9.52 -15.94
CA ASP A 219 2.09 -10.69 -15.62
C ASP A 219 2.69 -10.60 -14.22
N TRP A 220 3.31 -11.70 -13.76
CA TRP A 220 4.21 -11.60 -12.61
C TRP A 220 5.29 -10.58 -12.92
N SER A 221 5.64 -9.77 -11.94
CA SER A 221 6.57 -8.66 -12.12
C SER A 221 7.28 -8.38 -10.81
N GLY A 222 8.59 -8.21 -10.88
CA GLY A 222 9.46 -8.04 -9.72
C GLY A 222 10.11 -6.68 -9.70
N TYR A 223 11.44 -6.67 -9.67
CA TYR A 223 12.24 -5.45 -9.59
C TYR A 223 12.09 -4.67 -10.89
N SER A 224 12.31 -3.36 -10.80
CA SER A 224 12.21 -2.46 -11.95
C SER A 224 13.12 -1.27 -11.82
N ASP A 225 13.63 -0.81 -12.96
CA ASP A 225 14.44 0.38 -13.10
C ASP A 225 13.94 1.30 -14.21
N LEU A 226 13.79 2.59 -13.88
CA LEU A 226 13.36 3.64 -14.79
C LEU A 226 14.55 4.47 -15.24
N VAL A 227 14.59 4.83 -16.52
CA VAL A 227 15.63 5.69 -17.08
C VAL A 227 15.05 6.70 -18.07
N SER A 228 15.59 7.90 -18.08
CA SER A 228 15.33 8.88 -19.13
C SER A 228 16.21 8.56 -20.34
N VAL A 229 15.63 7.97 -21.41
CA VAL A 229 16.39 7.55 -22.60
C VAL A 229 16.72 8.75 -23.49
N ALA A 230 15.73 9.62 -23.67
CA ALA A 230 15.85 10.86 -24.44
C ALA A 230 14.74 11.83 -23.98
N PRO A 231 14.76 13.12 -24.38
CA PRO A 231 13.65 14.03 -24.10
C PRO A 231 12.31 13.42 -24.55
N GLY A 232 11.37 13.29 -23.62
CA GLY A 232 10.03 12.75 -23.87
C GLY A 232 9.94 11.22 -24.00
N LEU A 233 11.06 10.49 -23.87
CA LEU A 233 11.12 9.01 -23.97
C LEU A 233 11.69 8.40 -22.68
N THR A 234 10.87 7.61 -22.00
CA THR A 234 11.25 6.88 -20.79
C THR A 234 11.42 5.40 -21.08
N GLY A 235 12.48 4.81 -20.52
CA GLY A 235 12.73 3.37 -20.54
C GLY A 235 12.42 2.76 -19.18
N LEU A 236 11.96 1.51 -19.20
CA LEU A 236 11.70 0.69 -18.02
C LEU A 236 12.30 -0.70 -18.24
N LEU A 237 13.33 -1.05 -17.47
CA LEU A 237 13.86 -2.41 -17.40
C LEU A 237 13.24 -3.10 -16.18
N TYR A 238 12.67 -4.28 -16.32
CA TYR A 238 11.99 -4.95 -15.20
C TYR A 238 11.98 -6.46 -15.30
N GLU A 239 11.94 -7.11 -14.14
CA GLU A 239 11.68 -8.54 -14.01
C GLU A 239 10.20 -8.81 -14.35
N GLY A 240 9.92 -9.75 -15.25
CA GLY A 240 8.56 -10.21 -15.49
C GLY A 240 8.43 -11.60 -16.12
N GLY A 241 7.26 -12.21 -15.98
CA GLY A 241 7.04 -13.57 -16.49
C GLY A 241 5.62 -14.09 -16.32
N ALA A 242 5.27 -15.10 -17.12
CA ALA A 242 3.94 -15.71 -17.07
C ALA A 242 3.72 -16.56 -15.81
N ALA A 243 4.78 -17.21 -15.31
CA ALA A 243 4.71 -18.12 -14.16
C ALA A 243 5.38 -17.54 -12.91
N ASP A 244 6.50 -16.82 -13.08
CA ASP A 244 7.23 -16.17 -12.01
C ASP A 244 7.74 -14.79 -12.43
N ALA A 245 7.90 -13.89 -11.46
CA ALA A 245 8.44 -12.57 -11.74
C ALA A 245 9.86 -12.62 -12.33
N ARG A 246 10.65 -13.66 -12.03
CA ARG A 246 12.06 -13.79 -12.38
C ARG A 246 12.30 -14.56 -13.69
N ASP A 247 11.26 -14.85 -14.46
CA ASP A 247 11.40 -15.63 -15.70
C ASP A 247 12.21 -14.86 -16.76
N GLU A 248 11.98 -13.55 -16.89
CA GLU A 248 12.60 -12.71 -17.92
C GLU A 248 13.01 -11.34 -17.36
N ILE A 249 13.99 -10.71 -18.01
CA ILE A 249 14.23 -9.28 -17.93
C ILE A 249 13.65 -8.63 -19.19
N ARG A 250 12.68 -7.74 -19.00
CA ARG A 250 11.94 -7.07 -20.08
C ARG A 250 12.31 -5.60 -20.14
N PHE A 251 12.30 -5.05 -21.35
CA PHE A 251 12.51 -3.61 -21.56
C PHE A 251 11.29 -3.00 -22.27
N ALA A 252 10.65 -2.05 -21.61
CA ALA A 252 9.56 -1.25 -22.15
C ALA A 252 10.04 0.19 -22.41
N ARG A 253 9.43 0.83 -23.40
CA ARG A 253 9.62 2.26 -23.69
C ARG A 253 8.26 2.92 -23.84
N PHE A 254 8.12 4.12 -23.28
CA PHE A 254 6.88 4.88 -23.34
C PHE A 254 7.15 6.39 -23.32
N THR A 255 6.14 7.16 -23.72
CA THR A 255 6.16 8.63 -23.73
C THR A 255 5.27 9.20 -22.63
N ASP A 256 5.40 10.50 -22.37
CA ASP A 256 4.48 11.23 -21.48
C ASP A 256 3.01 11.14 -21.96
N ASP A 257 2.79 11.05 -23.26
CA ASP A 257 1.44 10.89 -23.84
C ASP A 257 0.84 9.53 -23.51
N TRP A 258 1.65 8.46 -23.45
CA TRP A 258 1.18 7.13 -23.02
C TRP A 258 0.81 7.10 -21.53
N LEU A 259 1.54 7.85 -20.69
CA LEU A 259 1.17 8.02 -19.28
C LEU A 259 -0.15 8.79 -19.10
N GLY A 260 -0.58 9.53 -20.11
CA GLY A 260 -1.78 10.35 -20.07
C GLY A 260 -1.60 11.66 -19.28
N PRO A 261 -2.62 12.54 -19.32
CA PRO A 261 -2.63 13.78 -18.56
C PRO A 261 -2.85 13.52 -17.06
N ARG A 262 -2.53 14.52 -16.23
CA ARG A 262 -3.02 14.54 -14.84
C ARG A 262 -4.55 14.52 -14.86
N ARG A 263 -5.13 13.47 -14.28
CA ARG A 263 -6.59 13.37 -14.10
C ARG A 263 -7.07 14.35 -13.02
N ALA A 264 -8.28 14.89 -13.20
CA ALA A 264 -9.00 15.59 -12.15
C ALA A 264 -9.19 14.69 -10.91
N PRO A 265 -9.53 15.23 -9.73
CA PRO A 265 -9.97 14.45 -8.58
C PRO A 265 -11.10 13.47 -8.96
N ASP A 266 -11.18 12.30 -8.32
CA ASP A 266 -12.30 11.38 -8.55
C ASP A 266 -13.54 11.95 -7.85
N PRO A 267 -14.76 11.64 -8.34
CA PRO A 267 -15.99 11.92 -7.60
C PRO A 267 -15.92 11.32 -6.20
N THR A 268 -16.67 11.90 -5.26
CA THR A 268 -16.63 11.48 -3.85
C THR A 268 -18.01 11.24 -3.27
N THR A 269 -18.08 10.48 -2.18
CA THR A 269 -19.27 10.33 -1.33
C THR A 269 -18.90 10.74 0.10
N PRO A 270 -19.82 11.34 0.87
CA PRO A 270 -19.54 11.71 2.26
C PRO A 270 -19.12 10.52 3.13
N ASP A 271 -18.16 10.77 4.03
CA ASP A 271 -17.88 9.93 5.20
C ASP A 271 -18.20 10.75 6.45
N LEU A 272 -19.23 10.34 7.19
CA LEU A 272 -19.70 10.99 8.42
C LEU A 272 -18.89 10.58 9.65
N GLY A 273 -17.81 9.80 9.46
CA GLY A 273 -16.80 9.55 10.47
C GLY A 273 -16.15 10.83 10.99
N ARG A 274 -15.66 10.79 12.23
CA ARG A 274 -15.05 11.97 12.86
C ARG A 274 -13.77 12.39 12.12
N HIS A 275 -13.74 13.62 11.62
CA HIS A 275 -12.63 14.18 10.83
C HIS A 275 -12.30 13.37 9.57
N ALA A 276 -13.32 12.79 8.95
CA ALA A 276 -13.15 12.04 7.72
C ALA A 276 -13.15 12.98 6.51
N ASP A 277 -12.20 12.77 5.62
CA ASP A 277 -12.31 13.25 4.25
C ASP A 277 -13.34 12.40 3.49
N PRO A 278 -14.02 12.94 2.47
CA PRO A 278 -14.90 12.17 1.59
C PRO A 278 -14.21 10.94 1.00
N ALA A 279 -14.97 9.86 0.80
CA ALA A 279 -14.48 8.66 0.16
C ALA A 279 -14.53 8.79 -1.36
N LEU A 280 -13.52 8.29 -2.06
CA LEU A 280 -13.47 8.32 -3.52
C LEU A 280 -14.45 7.29 -4.11
N VAL A 281 -15.21 7.69 -5.12
CA VAL A 281 -16.08 6.82 -5.92
C VAL A 281 -15.33 6.52 -7.22
N LEU A 282 -15.04 5.23 -7.43
CA LEU A 282 -14.30 4.72 -8.58
C LEU A 282 -15.26 4.02 -9.56
N GLY A 283 -14.87 3.96 -10.83
CA GLY A 283 -15.69 3.38 -11.89
C GLY A 283 -16.84 4.32 -12.28
N GLY A 284 -18.03 3.76 -12.39
CA GLY A 284 -19.30 4.43 -12.67
C GLY A 284 -20.35 4.23 -11.58
N ALA A 285 -19.94 3.91 -10.34
CA ALA A 285 -20.85 3.73 -9.21
C ALA A 285 -21.71 4.99 -9.03
N ARG A 286 -23.03 4.80 -8.89
CA ARG A 286 -23.99 5.90 -8.95
C ARG A 286 -25.13 5.73 -7.95
N PRO A 287 -25.80 6.82 -7.54
CA PRO A 287 -26.94 6.75 -6.65
C PRO A 287 -28.06 5.87 -7.21
N ALA A 288 -28.66 5.07 -6.32
CA ALA A 288 -29.82 4.23 -6.57
C ALA A 288 -30.69 4.20 -5.30
N ALA A 289 -31.89 3.61 -5.39
CA ALA A 289 -32.78 3.52 -4.24
C ALA A 289 -32.14 2.66 -3.12
N GLY A 290 -31.88 3.28 -1.97
CA GLY A 290 -31.33 2.65 -0.78
C GLY A 290 -32.40 2.02 0.10
N ARG A 291 -31.96 1.42 1.21
CA ARG A 291 -32.85 1.04 2.30
C ARG A 291 -33.35 2.27 3.07
N PHE A 292 -32.48 3.27 3.25
CA PHE A 292 -32.76 4.53 3.92
C PHE A 292 -32.53 5.70 2.97
N GLY A 293 -33.49 5.96 2.08
CA GLY A 293 -33.36 7.00 1.06
C GLY A 293 -32.63 6.44 -0.15
N ASP A 294 -31.46 7.00 -0.46
CA ASP A 294 -30.61 6.57 -1.56
C ASP A 294 -29.41 5.77 -1.04
N GLY A 295 -28.85 4.91 -1.88
CA GLY A 295 -27.59 4.18 -1.68
C GLY A 295 -26.77 4.21 -2.97
N LEU A 296 -25.67 3.46 -3.03
CA LEU A 296 -24.86 3.36 -4.26
C LEU A 296 -25.01 1.99 -4.93
N SER A 297 -25.13 2.03 -6.25
CA SER A 297 -25.15 0.86 -7.12
C SER A 297 -23.78 0.57 -7.71
N PHE A 298 -23.42 -0.72 -7.75
CA PHE A 298 -22.14 -1.26 -8.22
C PHE A 298 -22.39 -2.29 -9.33
N ASP A 299 -21.68 -2.17 -10.44
CA ASP A 299 -21.94 -2.92 -11.67
C ASP A 299 -21.26 -4.30 -11.76
N GLY A 300 -20.37 -4.63 -10.82
CA GLY A 300 -19.60 -5.87 -10.78
C GLY A 300 -18.34 -5.90 -11.64
N ARG A 301 -17.87 -4.76 -12.15
CA ARG A 301 -16.71 -4.68 -13.06
C ARG A 301 -15.55 -3.89 -12.50
N ASP A 302 -15.78 -2.64 -12.11
CA ASP A 302 -14.74 -1.71 -11.62
C ASP A 302 -15.23 -0.72 -10.56
N ASP A 303 -16.54 -0.70 -10.26
CA ASP A 303 -17.14 0.17 -9.25
C ASP A 303 -16.61 -0.12 -7.84
N ALA A 304 -16.26 0.95 -7.11
CA ALA A 304 -15.83 0.86 -5.73
C ALA A 304 -16.00 2.20 -5.01
N VAL A 305 -16.12 2.15 -3.68
CA VAL A 305 -15.87 3.31 -2.82
C VAL A 305 -14.59 3.05 -2.05
N ARG A 306 -13.58 3.92 -2.18
CA ARG A 306 -12.28 3.81 -1.50
C ARG A 306 -12.06 5.00 -0.56
N LEU A 307 -11.77 4.71 0.70
CA LEU A 307 -11.47 5.77 1.66
C LEU A 307 -9.98 6.14 1.59
N PRO A 308 -9.63 7.43 1.56
CA PRO A 308 -8.27 7.89 1.82
C PRO A 308 -7.78 7.44 3.20
N PHE A 309 -6.50 7.08 3.33
CA PHE A 309 -5.96 6.67 4.63
C PHE A 309 -5.98 7.81 5.63
N ARG A 310 -6.52 7.49 6.80
CA ARG A 310 -6.36 8.27 8.03
C ARG A 310 -6.08 7.33 9.19
N ARG A 311 -5.36 7.84 10.20
CA ARG A 311 -4.90 7.05 11.35
C ARG A 311 -6.01 6.48 12.24
N SER A 312 -7.25 6.92 12.05
CA SER A 312 -8.42 6.39 12.77
C SER A 312 -9.06 5.17 12.11
N LEU A 313 -8.72 4.84 10.86
CA LEU A 313 -9.30 3.67 10.16
C LEU A 313 -8.78 2.32 10.69
N PRO A 314 -7.49 2.14 11.03
CA PRO A 314 -6.98 0.88 11.58
C PRO A 314 -7.68 0.50 12.89
N LEU A 315 -8.32 -0.67 12.92
CA LEU A 315 -9.06 -1.18 14.08
C LEU A 315 -8.14 -1.78 15.17
N GLY A 316 -6.90 -2.09 14.80
CA GLY A 316 -5.92 -2.65 15.73
C GLY A 316 -6.36 -4.00 16.28
N SER A 317 -6.08 -4.24 17.56
CA SER A 317 -6.50 -5.44 18.29
C SER A 317 -7.80 -5.27 19.08
N GLY A 318 -8.49 -4.13 18.89
CA GLY A 318 -9.68 -3.79 19.67
C GLY A 318 -10.93 -4.53 19.22
N ASP A 319 -11.96 -4.43 20.07
CA ASP A 319 -13.33 -4.80 19.73
C ASP A 319 -13.88 -3.83 18.68
N PHE A 320 -14.74 -4.32 17.79
CA PHE A 320 -15.34 -3.50 16.74
C PHE A 320 -16.69 -4.06 16.28
N THR A 321 -17.43 -3.20 15.57
CA THR A 321 -18.65 -3.57 14.85
C THR A 321 -18.59 -3.03 13.43
N CYS A 322 -18.84 -3.87 12.43
CA CYS A 322 -19.11 -3.46 11.06
C CYS A 322 -20.59 -3.69 10.76
N SER A 323 -21.30 -2.70 10.25
CA SER A 323 -22.73 -2.76 9.92
C SER A 323 -22.95 -2.20 8.53
N LEU A 324 -23.81 -2.81 7.73
CA LEU A 324 -24.17 -2.29 6.40
C LEU A 324 -25.49 -2.87 5.93
N TRP A 325 -26.12 -2.19 4.97
CA TRP A 325 -27.17 -2.75 4.14
C TRP A 325 -26.59 -3.19 2.79
N PHE A 326 -27.05 -4.35 2.31
CA PHE A 326 -26.68 -4.87 1.01
C PHE A 326 -27.91 -5.41 0.26
N HIS A 327 -27.87 -5.29 -1.06
CA HIS A 327 -28.86 -5.85 -1.98
C HIS A 327 -28.12 -6.40 -3.21
N TYR A 328 -28.34 -7.66 -3.57
CA TYR A 328 -27.73 -8.25 -4.76
C TYR A 328 -28.48 -9.48 -5.27
N ARG A 329 -28.22 -9.87 -6.53
CA ARG A 329 -28.84 -11.03 -7.20
C ARG A 329 -27.84 -12.00 -7.82
N ALA A 330 -26.54 -11.72 -7.72
CA ALA A 330 -25.52 -12.59 -8.28
C ALA A 330 -25.62 -14.01 -7.70
N ALA A 331 -25.58 -15.02 -8.56
CA ALA A 331 -25.66 -16.43 -8.18
C ALA A 331 -24.29 -17.11 -8.02
N SER A 332 -23.22 -16.41 -8.40
CA SER A 332 -21.84 -16.92 -8.37
C SER A 332 -20.85 -15.78 -8.18
N GLY A 333 -19.58 -16.13 -7.95
CA GLY A 333 -18.51 -15.17 -7.73
C GLY A 333 -18.52 -14.61 -6.30
N GLU A 334 -17.38 -14.08 -5.88
CA GLU A 334 -17.26 -13.38 -4.61
C GLU A 334 -17.87 -11.98 -4.74
N GLN A 335 -18.76 -11.62 -3.81
CA GLN A 335 -19.44 -10.32 -3.78
C GLN A 335 -18.94 -9.50 -2.60
N PRO A 336 -17.91 -8.64 -2.76
CA PRO A 336 -17.32 -7.89 -1.66
C PRO A 336 -18.24 -6.74 -1.21
N PHE A 337 -18.61 -6.71 0.07
CA PHE A 337 -19.39 -5.60 0.66
C PHE A 337 -18.48 -4.56 1.28
N LEU A 338 -17.62 -4.99 2.22
CA LEU A 338 -16.63 -4.15 2.90
C LEU A 338 -15.32 -4.93 3.06
N TRP A 339 -14.21 -4.29 2.74
CA TRP A 339 -12.86 -4.81 2.93
C TRP A 339 -11.98 -3.77 3.61
N MET A 340 -11.33 -4.14 4.71
CA MET A 340 -10.40 -3.28 5.45
C MET A 340 -9.06 -4.02 5.63
N GLY A 341 -7.94 -3.42 5.20
CA GLY A 341 -6.61 -3.99 5.35
C GLY A 341 -6.11 -4.75 4.11
N GLY A 342 -5.48 -5.91 4.31
CA GLY A 342 -4.91 -6.74 3.25
C GLY A 342 -5.88 -7.76 2.64
N VAL A 343 -5.32 -8.75 1.94
CA VAL A 343 -6.08 -9.84 1.30
C VAL A 343 -5.43 -11.21 1.55
N GLY A 344 -6.22 -12.28 1.40
CA GLY A 344 -5.74 -13.66 1.58
C GLY A 344 -5.71 -14.05 3.06
N SER A 345 -4.76 -14.90 3.47
CA SER A 345 -4.66 -15.40 4.86
C SER A 345 -3.39 -14.97 5.59
N ARG A 346 -2.55 -14.16 4.94
CA ARG A 346 -1.23 -13.75 5.46
C ARG A 346 -1.15 -12.27 5.81
N SER A 347 -2.14 -11.48 5.43
CA SER A 347 -2.17 -10.04 5.68
C SER A 347 -3.37 -9.72 6.58
N PRO A 348 -3.18 -8.97 7.68
CA PRO A 348 -4.26 -8.56 8.55
C PRO A 348 -5.38 -7.85 7.79
N GLN A 349 -6.62 -8.25 8.05
CA GLN A 349 -7.78 -7.72 7.36
C GLN A 349 -9.10 -8.00 8.10
N VAL A 350 -10.13 -7.26 7.70
CA VAL A 350 -11.55 -7.55 7.96
C VAL A 350 -12.27 -7.55 6.61
N ALA A 351 -13.01 -8.61 6.30
CA ALA A 351 -13.72 -8.76 5.04
C ALA A 351 -15.15 -9.26 5.26
N LEU A 352 -16.10 -8.57 4.63
CA LEU A 352 -17.52 -8.91 4.58
C LEU A 352 -17.91 -9.15 3.13
N ARG A 353 -18.46 -10.33 2.82
CA ARG A 353 -18.75 -10.72 1.43
C ARG A 353 -19.89 -11.73 1.30
N GLY A 354 -20.59 -11.68 0.17
CA GLY A 354 -21.42 -12.78 -0.32
C GLY A 354 -20.59 -13.87 -1.01
N ASP A 355 -20.98 -15.13 -0.82
CA ASP A 355 -20.47 -16.33 -1.49
C ASP A 355 -21.67 -17.18 -1.98
N PRO A 356 -22.45 -16.67 -2.96
CA PRO A 356 -23.69 -17.30 -3.40
C PRO A 356 -23.49 -18.72 -3.94
N ALA A 357 -22.31 -19.01 -4.50
CA ALA A 357 -21.96 -20.37 -4.94
C ALA A 357 -21.93 -21.40 -3.81
N ARG A 358 -21.74 -20.96 -2.54
CA ARG A 358 -21.80 -21.78 -1.34
C ARG A 358 -22.99 -21.44 -0.45
N ASN A 359 -23.97 -20.69 -0.98
CA ASN A 359 -25.18 -20.26 -0.31
C ASN A 359 -24.94 -19.61 1.07
N ARG A 360 -24.04 -18.63 1.15
CA ARG A 360 -23.68 -17.99 2.41
C ARG A 360 -23.20 -16.55 2.25
N VAL A 361 -23.35 -15.78 3.32
CA VAL A 361 -22.62 -14.54 3.59
C VAL A 361 -21.51 -14.86 4.59
N VAL A 362 -20.35 -14.25 4.43
CA VAL A 362 -19.13 -14.56 5.17
C VAL A 362 -18.54 -13.29 5.77
N ALA A 363 -18.20 -13.38 7.05
CA ALA A 363 -17.29 -12.46 7.71
C ALA A 363 -15.98 -13.17 8.02
N HIS A 364 -14.87 -12.61 7.52
CA HIS A 364 -13.53 -13.17 7.63
C HIS A 364 -12.60 -12.12 8.22
N ILE A 365 -11.75 -12.53 9.15
CA ILE A 365 -10.63 -11.71 9.62
C ILE A 365 -9.31 -12.46 9.51
N THR A 366 -8.24 -11.70 9.34
CA THR A 366 -6.87 -12.18 9.60
C THR A 366 -6.26 -11.25 10.64
N ALA A 367 -5.65 -11.80 11.68
CA ALA A 367 -5.03 -11.04 12.76
C ALA A 367 -3.58 -11.47 12.99
N LEU A 368 -2.79 -10.55 13.54
CA LEU A 368 -1.38 -10.75 13.84
C LEU A 368 -1.07 -10.37 15.30
N ASP A 369 -0.50 -11.32 16.04
CA ASP A 369 -0.18 -11.19 17.47
C ASP A 369 1.34 -11.28 17.69
N GLY A 370 1.98 -10.16 17.99
CA GLY A 370 3.45 -10.07 18.14
C GLY A 370 4.17 -10.53 16.86
N ALA A 371 5.16 -11.40 16.98
CA ALA A 371 5.88 -12.00 15.84
C ALA A 371 5.32 -13.37 15.40
N ARG A 372 4.17 -13.81 15.93
CA ARG A 372 3.57 -15.09 15.54
C ARG A 372 3.07 -15.04 14.10
N PRO A 373 2.96 -16.18 13.40
CA PRO A 373 2.32 -16.22 12.09
C PRO A 373 0.88 -15.67 12.15
N PRO A 374 0.41 -14.99 11.09
CA PRO A 374 -0.99 -14.56 10.99
C PRO A 374 -1.96 -15.73 11.19
N ALA A 375 -3.06 -15.46 11.89
CA ALA A 375 -4.15 -16.40 12.10
C ALA A 375 -5.45 -15.85 11.51
N THR A 376 -6.35 -16.74 11.10
CA THR A 376 -7.61 -16.39 10.44
C THR A 376 -8.80 -16.98 11.19
N ALA A 377 -9.88 -16.22 11.29
CA ALA A 377 -11.18 -16.69 11.76
C ALA A 377 -12.27 -16.31 10.75
N GLU A 378 -13.27 -17.17 10.61
CA GLU A 378 -14.41 -16.96 9.71
C GLU A 378 -15.71 -17.34 10.43
N VAL A 379 -16.77 -16.59 10.17
CA VAL A 379 -18.15 -16.93 10.53
C VAL A 379 -19.03 -16.72 9.31
N ALA A 380 -19.96 -17.65 9.06
CA ALA A 380 -20.80 -17.64 7.87
C ALA A 380 -22.26 -17.98 8.20
N THR A 381 -23.18 -17.41 7.43
CA THR A 381 -24.62 -17.71 7.48
C THR A 381 -24.95 -19.01 6.72
N THR A 382 -26.22 -19.42 6.80
CA THR A 382 -26.76 -20.57 6.06
C THR A 382 -27.46 -20.21 4.75
N ALA A 383 -27.54 -18.93 4.41
CA ALA A 383 -28.08 -18.43 3.16
C ALA A 383 -27.20 -17.31 2.58
N ALA A 384 -27.22 -17.16 1.25
CA ALA A 384 -26.49 -16.10 0.57
C ALA A 384 -27.19 -14.73 0.64
N TYR A 385 -28.50 -14.68 0.92
CA TYR A 385 -29.25 -13.42 0.91
C TYR A 385 -29.15 -12.67 -0.43
N ASN A 386 -29.15 -13.43 -1.53
CA ASN A 386 -29.05 -12.93 -2.90
C ASN A 386 -30.41 -12.97 -3.64
N ASP A 387 -31.51 -12.80 -2.91
CA ASP A 387 -32.89 -12.82 -3.43
C ASP A 387 -33.31 -11.47 -4.05
N GLY A 388 -32.44 -10.45 -3.92
CA GLY A 388 -32.69 -9.08 -4.33
C GLY A 388 -33.72 -8.36 -3.46
N ALA A 389 -33.75 -8.67 -2.17
CA ALA A 389 -34.23 -7.79 -1.12
C ALA A 389 -33.04 -7.08 -0.44
N TRP A 390 -33.34 -6.00 0.29
CA TRP A 390 -32.38 -5.34 1.17
C TRP A 390 -32.22 -6.14 2.46
N HIS A 391 -30.97 -6.44 2.82
CA HIS A 391 -30.62 -7.15 4.05
C HIS A 391 -29.62 -6.35 4.87
N HIS A 392 -29.78 -6.41 6.19
CA HIS A 392 -28.86 -5.75 7.12
C HIS A 392 -27.87 -6.76 7.69
N LEU A 393 -26.59 -6.46 7.56
CA LEU A 393 -25.49 -7.25 8.12
C LEU A 393 -24.88 -6.52 9.31
N ALA A 394 -24.59 -7.25 10.39
CA ALA A 394 -23.70 -6.79 11.46
C ALA A 394 -22.66 -7.85 11.83
N LEU A 395 -21.37 -7.50 11.77
CA LEU A 395 -20.26 -8.28 12.33
C LEU A 395 -19.78 -7.60 13.61
N ARG A 396 -19.67 -8.36 14.71
CA ARG A 396 -19.08 -7.93 15.98
C ARG A 396 -17.88 -8.79 16.33
N ARG A 397 -16.79 -8.16 16.75
CA ARG A 397 -15.65 -8.80 17.43
C ARG A 397 -15.61 -8.33 18.88
N THR A 398 -15.81 -9.26 19.82
CA THR A 398 -15.68 -8.99 21.27
C THR A 398 -15.60 -10.29 22.06
N GLY A 399 -14.97 -10.25 23.23
CA GLY A 399 -14.94 -11.39 24.16
C GLY A 399 -14.34 -12.68 23.56
N GLY A 400 -13.40 -12.54 22.62
CA GLY A 400 -12.78 -13.67 21.92
C GLY A 400 -13.70 -14.36 20.91
N ARG A 401 -14.73 -13.67 20.40
CA ARG A 401 -15.70 -14.20 19.44
C ARG A 401 -15.94 -13.25 18.28
N LEU A 402 -16.22 -13.84 17.13
CA LEU A 402 -16.86 -13.18 16.00
C LEU A 402 -18.32 -13.56 15.97
N THR A 403 -19.21 -12.56 15.90
CA THR A 403 -20.65 -12.76 15.79
C THR A 403 -21.17 -12.04 14.55
N LEU A 404 -21.73 -12.80 13.61
CA LEU A 404 -22.35 -12.30 12.40
C LEU A 404 -23.86 -12.43 12.52
N THR A 405 -24.57 -11.33 12.32
CA THR A 405 -26.03 -11.27 12.36
C THR A 405 -26.55 -10.72 11.03
N VAL A 406 -27.54 -11.38 10.43
CA VAL A 406 -28.27 -10.89 9.25
C VAL A 406 -29.75 -10.72 9.59
N ASP A 407 -30.28 -9.54 9.26
CA ASP A 407 -31.66 -9.10 9.51
C ASP A 407 -32.12 -9.20 10.96
N GLY A 408 -31.18 -9.34 11.91
CA GLY A 408 -31.45 -9.60 13.33
C GLY A 408 -32.13 -10.95 13.63
N THR A 409 -32.29 -11.82 12.64
CA THR A 409 -32.96 -13.11 12.79
C THR A 409 -31.99 -14.29 12.71
N GLU A 410 -30.99 -14.24 11.82
CA GLU A 410 -29.92 -15.23 11.80
C GLU A 410 -28.70 -14.67 12.52
N THR A 411 -28.24 -15.35 13.58
CA THR A 411 -27.00 -15.02 14.29
C THR A 411 -26.10 -16.25 14.35
N ARG A 412 -24.85 -16.08 13.93
CA ARG A 412 -23.81 -17.09 13.92
C ARG A 412 -22.61 -16.59 14.70
N THR A 413 -21.96 -17.49 15.41
CA THR A 413 -20.79 -17.15 16.23
C THR A 413 -19.68 -18.15 16.01
N ALA A 414 -18.45 -17.66 15.90
CA ALA A 414 -17.23 -18.46 15.88
C ALA A 414 -16.20 -17.90 16.87
N PRO A 415 -15.22 -18.69 17.31
CA PRO A 415 -14.04 -18.17 18.01
C PRO A 415 -13.32 -17.11 17.15
N ASP A 416 -12.84 -16.06 17.81
CA ASP A 416 -11.92 -15.07 17.23
C ASP A 416 -10.48 -15.61 17.17
N VAL A 417 -9.59 -14.85 16.51
CA VAL A 417 -8.14 -15.02 16.59
C VAL A 417 -7.49 -13.80 17.27
N PRO A 418 -6.47 -13.99 18.13
CA PRO A 418 -5.85 -12.87 18.85
C PRO A 418 -5.06 -11.95 17.93
N GLY A 419 -4.91 -10.69 18.34
CA GLY A 419 -4.01 -9.72 17.71
C GLY A 419 -4.70 -8.69 16.82
N SER A 420 -3.87 -7.91 16.12
CA SER A 420 -4.30 -6.77 15.31
C SER A 420 -4.78 -7.20 13.92
N VAL A 421 -5.95 -6.71 13.51
CA VAL A 421 -6.47 -6.84 12.13
C VAL A 421 -5.98 -5.70 11.22
N SER A 422 -5.11 -4.83 11.73
CA SER A 422 -4.63 -3.64 11.01
C SER A 422 -3.17 -3.35 11.35
N ARG A 423 -2.27 -4.30 11.01
CA ARG A 423 -0.81 -4.19 11.17
C ARG A 423 -0.12 -4.73 9.90
N THR A 424 1.13 -4.33 9.65
CA THR A 424 2.07 -4.90 8.64
C THR A 424 1.54 -5.04 7.21
N SER A 425 0.39 -4.47 6.87
CA SER A 425 -0.31 -4.72 5.62
C SER A 425 -0.38 -3.44 4.80
N VAL A 426 -0.52 -3.59 3.48
CA VAL A 426 -1.22 -2.58 2.70
C VAL A 426 -2.57 -2.34 3.37
N PHE A 427 -2.90 -1.09 3.66
CA PHE A 427 -4.11 -0.77 4.39
C PHE A 427 -5.02 0.08 3.52
N GLY A 428 -5.97 -0.59 2.89
CA GLY A 428 -7.07 0.02 2.17
C GLY A 428 -8.39 -0.20 2.88
N VAL A 429 -9.33 0.74 2.72
CA VAL A 429 -10.74 0.50 3.06
C VAL A 429 -11.58 0.68 1.80
N HIS A 430 -12.26 -0.39 1.40
CA HIS A 430 -13.03 -0.47 0.17
C HIS A 430 -14.44 -0.97 0.48
N ALA A 431 -15.45 -0.30 -0.09
CA ALA A 431 -16.80 -0.83 -0.20
C ALA A 431 -17.09 -1.21 -1.65
N GLY A 432 -17.77 -2.33 -1.86
CA GLY A 432 -18.09 -2.84 -3.20
C GLY A 432 -16.92 -3.48 -3.96
N GLN A 433 -15.71 -3.50 -3.39
CA GLN A 433 -14.51 -4.04 -4.05
C GLN A 433 -13.55 -4.68 -3.04
N LYS A 434 -12.83 -5.70 -3.48
CA LYS A 434 -11.67 -6.25 -2.75
C LYS A 434 -10.42 -5.39 -3.00
N VAL A 435 -9.54 -5.26 -2.00
CA VAL A 435 -8.34 -4.38 -2.11
C VAL A 435 -7.41 -4.70 -3.29
N ASP A 436 -7.40 -5.94 -3.79
CA ASP A 436 -6.63 -6.35 -4.98
C ASP A 436 -7.36 -6.09 -6.32
N SER A 437 -8.55 -5.49 -6.30
CA SER A 437 -9.38 -5.15 -7.47
C SER A 437 -9.74 -6.35 -8.36
N ARG A 438 -9.72 -7.58 -7.82
CA ARG A 438 -10.06 -8.80 -8.58
C ARG A 438 -11.52 -9.24 -8.45
N SER A 439 -12.22 -8.71 -7.44
CA SER A 439 -13.63 -8.97 -7.19
C SER A 439 -14.34 -7.64 -6.98
N HIS A 440 -15.53 -7.51 -7.57
CA HIS A 440 -16.38 -6.32 -7.51
C HIS A 440 -17.81 -6.77 -7.23
N LEU A 441 -18.54 -5.97 -6.46
CA LEU A 441 -19.94 -6.21 -6.15
C LEU A 441 -20.80 -5.92 -7.38
N SER A 442 -21.71 -6.84 -7.71
CA SER A 442 -22.83 -6.59 -8.61
C SER A 442 -24.11 -6.49 -7.79
N GLY A 443 -24.45 -5.27 -7.36
CA GLY A 443 -25.48 -5.00 -6.36
C GLY A 443 -25.37 -3.60 -5.79
N ASP A 444 -26.06 -3.37 -4.67
CA ASP A 444 -26.18 -2.06 -4.05
C ASP A 444 -25.75 -2.14 -2.57
N LEU A 445 -25.15 -1.05 -2.08
CA LEU A 445 -24.81 -0.85 -0.67
C LEU A 445 -25.44 0.43 -0.14
N ASP A 446 -25.78 0.40 1.13
CA ASP A 446 -26.34 1.55 1.84
C ASP A 446 -25.87 1.52 3.31
N GLU A 447 -25.71 2.69 3.92
CA GLU A 447 -25.42 2.88 5.35
C GLU A 447 -24.26 2.00 5.88
N VAL A 448 -23.09 2.08 5.25
CA VAL A 448 -21.88 1.33 5.65
C VAL A 448 -21.22 2.01 6.86
N ARG A 449 -21.23 1.34 8.01
CA ARG A 449 -20.78 1.88 9.31
C ARG A 449 -19.76 0.97 9.96
N VAL A 450 -18.68 1.55 10.51
CA VAL A 450 -17.73 0.83 11.37
C VAL A 450 -17.57 1.57 12.68
N TYR A 451 -17.65 0.84 13.79
CA TYR A 451 -17.51 1.33 15.14
C TYR A 451 -16.27 0.71 15.79
N GLY A 452 -15.48 1.51 16.49
CA GLY A 452 -14.31 1.07 17.26
C GLY A 452 -14.68 0.42 18.61
N ARG A 453 -15.84 -0.26 18.66
CA ARG A 453 -16.34 -1.05 19.79
C ARG A 453 -17.37 -2.06 19.32
N ALA A 454 -17.63 -3.08 20.13
CA ALA A 454 -18.83 -3.91 19.96
C ALA A 454 -20.09 -3.13 20.35
N LEU A 455 -21.08 -3.12 19.46
CA LEU A 455 -22.44 -2.66 19.75
C LEU A 455 -23.24 -3.79 20.42
N ASP A 456 -24.13 -3.43 21.33
CA ASP A 456 -25.09 -4.39 21.88
C ASP A 456 -26.26 -4.66 20.91
N ASP A 457 -27.12 -5.60 21.28
CA ASP A 457 -28.25 -6.00 20.42
C ASP A 457 -29.31 -4.89 20.27
N GLU A 458 -29.49 -4.02 21.27
CA GLU A 458 -30.45 -2.91 21.23
C GLU A 458 -29.96 -1.80 20.31
N GLU A 459 -28.68 -1.45 20.41
CA GLU A 459 -28.01 -0.51 19.52
C GLU A 459 -28.08 -0.99 18.07
N LEU A 460 -27.77 -2.26 17.81
CA LEU A 460 -27.89 -2.83 16.45
C LEU A 460 -29.34 -2.85 15.95
N ALA A 461 -30.31 -3.13 16.82
CA ALA A 461 -31.72 -3.11 16.44
C ALA A 461 -32.16 -1.70 16.01
N ARG A 462 -31.69 -0.65 16.69
CA ARG A 462 -31.96 0.75 16.33
C ARG A 462 -31.23 1.20 15.07
N VAL A 463 -29.97 0.79 14.87
CA VAL A 463 -29.24 1.04 13.61
C VAL A 463 -30.00 0.42 12.43
N ARG A 464 -30.43 -0.84 12.56
CA ARG A 464 -31.21 -1.52 11.52
C ARG A 464 -32.62 -0.93 11.35
N GLY A 465 -33.32 -0.59 12.43
CA GLY A 465 -34.72 -0.18 12.37
C GLY A 465 -34.92 1.25 11.88
N ASP A 466 -34.14 2.17 12.44
CA ASP A 466 -34.40 3.61 12.39
C ASP A 466 -33.20 4.42 11.88
N ASP A 467 -32.20 3.74 11.32
CA ASP A 467 -30.91 4.32 10.93
C ASP A 467 -30.19 5.06 12.08
N ALA A 468 -30.47 4.67 13.32
CA ALA A 468 -30.14 5.47 14.49
C ALA A 468 -28.63 5.73 14.62
N ARG A 469 -28.26 6.97 14.94
CA ARG A 469 -26.90 7.29 15.36
C ARG A 469 -26.63 6.70 16.75
N VAL A 470 -25.56 5.93 16.84
CA VAL A 470 -25.12 5.30 18.09
C VAL A 470 -23.93 6.07 18.68
N PRO A 471 -23.97 6.48 19.96
CA PRO A 471 -22.84 7.15 20.61
C PRO A 471 -21.58 6.28 20.64
N GLY A 472 -20.42 6.88 20.43
CA GLY A 472 -19.13 6.21 20.53
C GLY A 472 -18.21 6.47 19.34
N PRO A 473 -17.05 5.79 19.28
CA PRO A 473 -16.08 5.99 18.22
C PRO A 473 -16.60 5.39 16.90
N VAL A 474 -17.20 6.23 16.05
CA VAL A 474 -17.48 5.90 14.65
C VAL A 474 -16.18 6.03 13.85
N VAL A 475 -15.67 4.90 13.38
CA VAL A 475 -14.44 4.80 12.58
C VAL A 475 -14.69 5.32 11.18
N LEU A 476 -15.79 4.90 10.56
CA LEU A 476 -16.32 5.42 9.29
C LEU A 476 -17.84 5.26 9.25
N HIS A 477 -18.49 6.12 8.48
CA HIS A 477 -19.91 6.01 8.15
C HIS A 477 -20.11 6.57 6.75
N LEU A 478 -20.36 5.70 5.78
CA LEU A 478 -20.72 6.06 4.41
C LEU A 478 -22.24 5.90 4.27
N PRO A 479 -23.01 7.00 4.21
CA PRO A 479 -24.43 6.93 3.87
C PRO A 479 -24.64 6.36 2.47
N LEU A 480 -23.74 6.73 1.54
CA LEU A 480 -23.83 6.35 0.12
C LEU A 480 -25.05 6.97 -0.60
N ASP A 481 -25.60 8.05 -0.04
CA ASP A 481 -26.82 8.73 -0.50
C ASP A 481 -26.57 9.68 -1.71
N ARG A 482 -25.30 9.97 -2.03
CA ARG A 482 -24.95 10.83 -3.16
C ARG A 482 -23.52 10.62 -3.66
N VAL A 483 -23.27 11.10 -4.86
CA VAL A 483 -21.94 11.27 -5.44
C VAL A 483 -21.75 12.74 -5.77
N ASP A 484 -20.74 13.35 -5.16
CA ASP A 484 -20.33 14.74 -5.33
C ASP A 484 -19.18 14.78 -6.35
N GLU A 485 -19.38 15.44 -7.49
CA GLU A 485 -18.29 15.79 -8.42
C GLU A 485 -17.58 17.05 -7.89
N GLU A 486 -16.23 17.07 -7.92
CA GLU A 486 -15.47 18.28 -7.59
C GLU A 486 -15.38 19.17 -8.83
N ASP A 487 -15.92 20.40 -8.76
CA ASP A 487 -15.90 21.44 -9.82
C ASP A 487 -14.49 21.97 -10.13
#